data_AF-A0A946J0U9-F1
#
_entry.id   AF-A0A946J0U9-F1
#
_cell.length_a   1.000
_cell.length_b   1.000
_cell.length_c   1.000
_cell.angle_alpha   90.00
_cell.angle_beta   90.00
_cell.angle_gamma   90.00
#
_symmetry.space_group_name_H-M   'P 1'
#
loop_
_entity.id
_entity.type
_entity.pdbx_description
1 polymer ?
#
loop_
_entity_poly.entity_id
_entity_poly.type
_entity_poly.pdbx_seq_one_letter_code
_entity_poly.pdbx_strand_id
1 'polypeptide(L)'
;MMKKLKILSLSIALSILSFNVSAAGKAHLDHADTDIMDTASLQNGAKLFMNYCSGCHAISFMRYNRIGKDLGLSDELVAQNLMFAGEKTGETITTAMPEGAAAKWFGGVPPDLSLVARSKGTDWIYTYLRSFYDDESRIFGVNNKVLTNVSMPDALWSLRESQSEAEFD
;
A
#
# COMPACT_ATOMS: atom_id res chain seq x y z
N MET A 1 -12.94 52.32 -25.50
CA MET A 1 -11.97 51.48 -26.24
C MET A 1 -10.79 51.00 -25.38
N MET A 2 -10.12 51.89 -24.63
CA MET A 2 -8.92 51.56 -23.84
C MET A 2 -9.11 50.50 -22.73
N LYS A 3 -10.29 50.42 -22.09
CA LYS A 3 -10.59 49.37 -21.09
C LYS A 3 -10.66 47.97 -21.71
N LYS A 4 -11.25 47.83 -22.91
CA LYS A 4 -11.30 46.55 -23.65
C LYS A 4 -9.91 46.12 -24.12
N LEU A 5 -9.06 47.08 -24.48
CA LEU A 5 -7.67 46.81 -24.87
C LEU A 5 -6.84 46.35 -23.67
N LYS A 6 -6.97 46.98 -22.49
CA LYS A 6 -6.30 46.54 -21.25
C LYS A 6 -6.75 45.14 -20.78
N ILE A 7 -8.04 44.83 -20.92
CA ILE A 7 -8.57 43.49 -20.60
C ILE A 7 -7.99 42.44 -21.56
N LEU A 8 -7.93 42.74 -22.86
CA LEU A 8 -7.34 41.85 -23.85
C LEU A 8 -5.83 41.64 -23.62
N SER A 9 -5.09 42.70 -23.27
CA SER A 9 -3.66 42.61 -22.92
C SER A 9 -3.42 41.78 -21.66
N LEU A 10 -4.30 41.87 -20.66
CA LEU A 10 -4.20 41.09 -19.42
C LEU A 10 -4.51 39.61 -19.66
N SER A 11 -5.49 39.30 -20.50
CA SER A 11 -5.82 37.91 -20.88
C SER A 11 -4.72 37.26 -21.70
N ILE A 12 -4.05 38.02 -22.59
CA ILE A 12 -2.89 37.54 -23.34
C ILE A 12 -1.69 37.34 -22.41
N ALA A 13 -1.42 38.25 -21.48
CA ALA A 13 -0.33 38.09 -20.52
C ALA A 13 -0.51 36.86 -19.60
N LEU A 14 -1.75 36.52 -19.23
CA LEU A 14 -2.05 35.36 -18.39
C LEU A 14 -1.92 34.01 -19.11
N SER A 15 -2.03 34.00 -20.45
CA SER A 15 -1.90 32.78 -21.27
C SER A 15 -0.46 32.40 -21.59
N ILE A 16 0.52 33.26 -21.29
CA ILE A 16 1.96 32.99 -21.43
C ILE A 16 2.53 32.39 -20.13
N LEU A 17 1.78 32.40 -19.02
CA LEU A 17 2.11 31.64 -17.82
C LEU A 17 1.85 30.15 -18.06
N SER A 18 2.77 29.52 -18.79
CA SER A 18 2.88 28.06 -18.83
C SER A 18 3.38 27.60 -17.47
N PHE A 19 2.46 27.16 -16.60
CA PHE A 19 2.86 26.38 -15.43
C PHE A 19 3.45 25.07 -15.96
N ASN A 20 4.75 24.88 -15.76
CA ASN A 20 5.35 23.55 -15.89
C ASN A 20 4.75 22.68 -14.78
N VAL A 21 3.63 22.02 -15.09
CA VAL A 21 3.15 20.91 -14.29
C VAL A 21 4.10 19.76 -14.57
N SER A 22 5.11 19.62 -13.71
CA SER A 22 5.85 18.36 -13.64
C SER A 22 4.85 17.31 -13.18
N ALA A 23 4.36 16.50 -14.11
CA ALA A 23 3.86 15.18 -13.75
C ALA A 23 5.00 14.53 -12.96
N ALA A 24 4.76 14.12 -11.72
CA ALA A 24 5.71 13.28 -11.00
C ALA A 24 6.06 12.13 -11.95
N GLY A 25 7.33 12.09 -12.40
CA GLY A 25 7.78 11.02 -13.28
C GLY A 25 7.38 9.70 -12.63
N LYS A 26 6.89 8.74 -13.43
CA LYS A 26 6.59 7.41 -12.89
C LYS A 26 7.83 6.95 -12.13
N ALA A 27 7.68 6.72 -10.82
CA ALA A 27 8.77 6.18 -10.01
C ALA A 27 9.30 4.92 -10.72
N HIS A 28 10.61 4.73 -10.71
CA HIS A 28 11.18 3.47 -11.15
C HIS A 28 10.57 2.35 -10.31
N LEU A 29 10.09 1.30 -10.96
CA LEU A 29 9.53 0.13 -10.30
C LEU A 29 10.46 -1.05 -10.58
N ASP A 30 10.92 -1.67 -9.51
CA ASP A 30 11.67 -2.91 -9.57
C ASP A 30 10.71 -4.07 -9.87
N HIS A 31 11.20 -5.08 -10.59
CA HIS A 31 10.42 -6.27 -10.89
C HIS A 31 10.28 -7.16 -9.66
N ALA A 32 9.05 -7.54 -9.35
CA ALA A 32 8.74 -8.37 -8.19
C ALA A 32 8.93 -9.87 -8.42
N ASP A 33 9.08 -10.29 -9.69
CA ASP A 33 9.25 -11.69 -10.12
C ASP A 33 8.29 -12.69 -9.46
N THR A 34 7.05 -12.25 -9.20
CA THR A 34 6.03 -13.03 -8.49
C THR A 34 5.56 -14.23 -9.30
N ASP A 35 5.66 -15.44 -8.74
CA ASP A 35 5.04 -16.65 -9.26
C ASP A 35 3.78 -17.03 -8.45
N ILE A 36 2.62 -17.01 -9.10
CA ILE A 36 1.34 -17.39 -8.49
C ILE A 36 1.16 -18.92 -8.37
N MET A 37 2.10 -19.71 -8.87
CA MET A 37 2.11 -21.16 -8.75
C MET A 37 3.04 -21.64 -7.64
N ASP A 38 3.92 -20.77 -7.12
CA ASP A 38 4.75 -21.07 -5.95
C ASP A 38 3.93 -21.00 -4.67
N THR A 39 3.41 -22.16 -4.26
CA THR A 39 2.59 -22.27 -3.05
C THR A 39 3.36 -21.90 -1.77
N ALA A 40 4.68 -22.14 -1.71
CA ALA A 40 5.48 -21.82 -0.54
C ALA A 40 5.65 -20.30 -0.40
N SER A 41 5.94 -19.62 -1.51
CA SER A 41 5.95 -18.16 -1.58
C SER A 41 4.59 -17.56 -1.19
N LEU A 42 3.48 -18.10 -1.72
CA LEU A 42 2.14 -17.64 -1.38
C LEU A 42 1.75 -17.87 0.10
N GLN A 43 2.15 -18.99 0.70
CA GLN A 43 1.99 -19.24 2.13
C GLN A 43 2.77 -18.23 2.97
N ASN A 44 4.02 -17.93 2.58
CA ASN A 44 4.81 -16.89 3.23
C ASN A 44 4.16 -15.51 3.07
N GLY A 45 3.65 -15.17 1.89
CA GLY A 45 2.92 -13.92 1.65
C GLY A 45 1.66 -13.79 2.51
N ALA A 46 0.88 -14.87 2.67
CA ALA A 46 -0.27 -14.88 3.57
C ALA A 46 0.13 -14.67 5.03
N LYS A 47 1.20 -15.32 5.48
CA LYS A 47 1.77 -15.10 6.82
C LYS A 47 2.19 -13.63 7.00
N LEU A 48 2.96 -13.07 6.07
CA LEU A 48 3.43 -11.68 6.16
C LEU A 48 2.27 -10.68 6.16
N PHE A 49 1.29 -10.87 5.27
CA PHE A 49 0.09 -10.03 5.25
C PHE A 49 -0.64 -10.05 6.59
N MET A 50 -0.86 -11.23 7.18
CA MET A 50 -1.58 -11.32 8.45
C MET A 50 -0.81 -10.67 9.59
N ASN A 51 0.52 -10.84 9.65
CA ASN A 51 1.34 -10.33 10.74
C ASN A 51 1.65 -8.82 10.65
N TYR A 52 1.78 -8.28 9.43
CA TYR A 52 2.25 -6.90 9.24
C TYR A 52 1.21 -5.96 8.61
N CYS A 53 0.20 -6.49 7.93
CA CYS A 53 -0.73 -5.68 7.14
C CYS A 53 -2.16 -5.71 7.69
N SER A 54 -2.65 -6.89 8.11
CA SER A 54 -4.07 -7.10 8.47
C SER A 54 -4.56 -6.23 9.64
N GLY A 55 -3.63 -5.81 10.52
CA GLY A 55 -3.92 -4.88 11.60
C GLY A 55 -4.46 -3.52 11.13
N CYS A 56 -4.09 -3.07 9.92
CA CYS A 56 -4.54 -1.80 9.35
C CYS A 56 -5.38 -1.97 8.07
N HIS A 57 -5.06 -2.98 7.26
CA HIS A 57 -5.63 -3.17 5.93
C HIS A 57 -6.55 -4.38 5.89
N ALA A 58 -7.69 -4.21 5.21
CA ALA A 58 -8.54 -5.33 4.82
C ALA A 58 -8.11 -5.89 3.45
N ILE A 59 -8.48 -7.14 3.20
CA ILE A 59 -8.63 -7.71 1.85
C ILE A 59 -10.04 -8.28 1.75
N SER A 60 -11.03 -7.40 1.87
CA SER A 60 -12.43 -7.74 2.10
C SER A 60 -13.09 -8.59 1.01
N PHE A 61 -12.49 -8.70 -0.19
CA PHE A 61 -12.99 -9.61 -1.23
C PHE A 61 -12.51 -11.06 -1.06
N MET A 62 -11.60 -11.30 -0.12
CA MET A 62 -11.06 -12.62 0.20
C MET A 62 -11.72 -13.19 1.45
N ARG A 63 -11.91 -14.51 1.47
CA ARG A 63 -12.37 -15.28 2.64
C ARG A 63 -11.25 -16.17 3.16
N TYR A 64 -11.20 -16.37 4.48
CA TYR A 64 -10.14 -17.17 5.12
C TYR A 64 -10.07 -18.60 4.56
N ASN A 65 -11.21 -19.28 4.44
CA ASN A 65 -11.27 -20.64 3.91
C ASN A 65 -10.85 -20.75 2.44
N ARG A 66 -11.10 -19.70 1.64
CA ARG A 66 -10.72 -19.67 0.23
C ARG A 66 -9.20 -19.61 0.10
N ILE A 67 -8.56 -18.74 0.88
CA ILE A 67 -7.09 -18.67 0.98
C ILE A 67 -6.54 -19.99 1.49
N GLY A 68 -7.10 -20.56 2.56
CA GLY A 68 -6.68 -21.86 3.08
C GLY A 68 -6.67 -22.94 2.00
N LYS A 69 -7.78 -23.07 1.28
CA LYS A 69 -7.93 -24.03 0.18
C LYS A 69 -6.92 -23.80 -0.96
N ASP A 70 -6.72 -22.56 -1.38
CA ASP A 70 -5.77 -22.24 -2.46
C ASP A 70 -4.32 -22.49 -2.06
N LEU A 71 -4.00 -22.36 -0.77
CA LEU A 71 -2.68 -22.58 -0.21
C LEU A 71 -2.45 -24.00 0.33
N GLY A 72 -3.42 -24.90 0.20
CA GLY A 72 -3.33 -26.25 0.75
C GLY A 72 -3.28 -26.31 2.29
N LEU A 73 -3.82 -25.31 2.98
CA LEU A 73 -3.91 -25.24 4.44
C LEU A 73 -5.27 -25.79 4.91
N SER A 74 -5.26 -26.51 6.03
CA SER A 74 -6.50 -26.92 6.70
C SER A 74 -7.19 -25.73 7.37
N ASP A 75 -8.50 -25.81 7.54
CA ASP A 75 -9.27 -24.82 8.32
C ASP A 75 -8.70 -24.60 9.73
N GLU A 76 -8.17 -25.66 10.34
CA GLU A 76 -7.47 -25.61 11.63
C GLU A 76 -6.23 -24.70 11.58
N LEU A 77 -5.36 -24.88 10.57
CA LEU A 77 -4.17 -24.06 10.40
C LEU A 77 -4.53 -22.60 10.06
N VAL A 78 -5.57 -22.39 9.27
CA VAL A 78 -6.09 -21.06 8.95
C VAL A 78 -6.59 -20.36 10.22
N ALA A 79 -7.40 -21.04 11.03
CA ALA A 79 -7.93 -20.49 12.27
C ALA A 79 -6.81 -20.15 13.26
N GLN A 80 -5.82 -21.03 13.41
CA GLN A 80 -4.71 -20.83 14.36
C GLN A 80 -3.75 -19.71 13.95
N ASN A 81 -3.50 -19.53 12.64
CA ASN A 81 -2.37 -18.68 12.18
C ASN A 81 -2.77 -17.44 11.40
N LEU A 82 -3.98 -17.40 10.82
CA LEU A 82 -4.38 -16.33 9.90
C LEU A 82 -5.59 -15.52 10.39
N MET A 83 -6.42 -16.06 11.28
CA MET A 83 -7.67 -15.42 11.71
C MET A 83 -7.51 -14.54 12.96
N PHE A 84 -6.78 -13.42 12.83
CA PHE A 84 -6.60 -12.49 13.95
C PHE A 84 -7.81 -11.60 14.23
N ALA A 85 -8.66 -11.38 13.22
CA ALA A 85 -9.84 -10.51 13.30
C ALA A 85 -11.13 -11.19 12.79
N GLY A 86 -11.17 -12.53 12.78
CA GLY A 86 -12.31 -13.31 12.32
C GLY A 86 -12.65 -14.45 13.27
N GLU A 87 -13.91 -14.86 13.29
CA GLU A 87 -14.40 -15.95 14.15
C GLU A 87 -14.64 -17.24 13.36
N LYS A 88 -14.97 -17.13 12.07
CA LYS A 88 -15.31 -18.27 11.21
C LYS A 88 -14.49 -18.25 9.93
N THR A 89 -14.05 -19.43 9.48
CA THR A 89 -13.25 -19.56 8.24
C THR A 89 -14.00 -19.08 6.99
N GLY A 90 -15.33 -19.07 7.01
CA GLY A 90 -16.15 -18.52 5.93
C GLY A 90 -16.20 -16.99 5.85
N GLU A 91 -15.68 -16.27 6.85
CA GLU A 91 -15.73 -14.80 6.89
C GLU A 91 -14.73 -14.16 5.93
N THR A 92 -15.04 -12.92 5.55
CA THR A 92 -14.12 -12.07 4.80
C THR A 92 -13.02 -11.53 5.70
N ILE A 93 -11.86 -11.21 5.12
CA ILE A 93 -10.73 -10.69 5.89
C ILE A 93 -10.86 -9.17 6.00
N THR A 94 -11.23 -8.73 7.20
CA THR A 94 -11.38 -7.31 7.55
C THR A 94 -10.32 -6.89 8.57
N THR A 95 -10.09 -5.59 8.68
CA THR A 95 -9.29 -5.04 9.79
C THR A 95 -10.17 -4.83 11.02
N ALA A 96 -9.61 -5.01 12.22
CA ALA A 96 -10.25 -4.63 13.48
C ALA A 96 -10.14 -3.11 13.76
N MET A 97 -9.39 -2.37 12.95
CA MET A 97 -9.14 -0.95 13.15
C MET A 97 -10.40 -0.11 12.85
N PRO A 98 -10.92 0.68 13.81
CA PRO A 98 -12.04 1.57 13.55
C PRO A 98 -11.65 2.74 12.65
N GLU A 99 -12.46 3.05 11.63
CA GLU A 99 -12.18 4.11 10.65
C GLU A 99 -11.88 5.48 11.29
N GLY A 100 -12.69 5.89 12.29
CA GLY A 100 -12.51 7.16 12.98
C GLY A 100 -11.19 7.25 13.76
N ALA A 101 -10.72 6.13 14.31
CA ALA A 101 -9.42 6.05 14.97
C ALA A 101 -8.29 6.08 13.92
N ALA A 102 -8.44 5.34 12.83
CA ALA A 102 -7.47 5.31 11.73
C ALA A 102 -7.24 6.71 11.13
N ALA A 103 -8.32 7.45 10.86
CA ALA A 103 -8.24 8.81 10.35
C ALA A 103 -7.50 9.76 11.31
N LYS A 104 -7.66 9.56 12.63
CA LYS A 104 -6.97 10.35 13.66
C LYS A 104 -5.48 9.99 13.77
N TRP A 105 -5.13 8.71 13.68
CA TRP A 105 -3.76 8.24 13.86
C TRP A 105 -2.89 8.41 12.62
N PHE A 106 -3.45 8.16 11.43
CA PHE A 106 -2.71 8.13 10.15
C PHE A 106 -3.08 9.28 9.22
N GLY A 107 -4.05 10.14 9.58
CA GLY A 107 -4.54 11.21 8.72
C GLY A 107 -5.45 10.72 7.58
N GLY A 108 -5.83 9.43 7.59
CA GLY A 108 -6.71 8.82 6.61
C GLY A 108 -7.06 7.38 7.00
N VAL A 109 -8.07 6.81 6.36
CA VAL A 109 -8.42 5.39 6.52
C VAL A 109 -7.52 4.56 5.59
N PRO A 110 -6.78 3.55 6.09
CA PRO A 110 -6.01 2.65 5.25
C PRO A 110 -6.91 2.00 4.18
N PRO A 111 -6.50 1.98 2.91
CA PRO A 111 -7.31 1.41 1.83
C PRO A 111 -7.44 -0.11 1.97
N ASP A 112 -8.54 -0.65 1.45
CA ASP A 112 -8.66 -2.10 1.19
C ASP A 112 -7.68 -2.52 0.09
N LEU A 113 -6.96 -3.62 0.31
CA LEU A 113 -5.89 -4.07 -0.56
C LEU A 113 -6.32 -5.15 -1.57
N SER A 114 -7.59 -5.57 -1.58
CA SER A 114 -8.09 -6.71 -2.38
C SER A 114 -7.74 -6.62 -3.86
N LEU A 115 -7.70 -5.40 -4.41
CA LEU A 115 -7.46 -5.15 -5.83
C LEU A 115 -6.22 -4.29 -6.09
N VAL A 116 -5.33 -4.10 -5.11
CA VAL A 116 -4.16 -3.24 -5.28
C VAL A 116 -3.19 -3.83 -6.30
N ALA A 117 -2.94 -5.15 -6.25
CA ALA A 117 -2.12 -5.82 -7.26
C ALA A 117 -2.70 -5.66 -8.68
N ARG A 118 -4.02 -5.69 -8.82
CA ARG A 118 -4.70 -5.55 -10.13
C ARG A 118 -4.67 -4.11 -10.66
N SER A 119 -4.80 -3.12 -9.78
CA SER A 119 -4.93 -1.70 -10.14
C SER A 119 -3.58 -0.99 -10.27
N LYS A 120 -2.56 -1.41 -9.51
CA LYS A 120 -1.23 -0.80 -9.49
C LYS A 120 -0.11 -1.69 -10.03
N GLY A 121 -0.31 -3.01 -10.06
CA GLY A 121 0.72 -4.00 -10.41
C GLY A 121 1.48 -4.52 -9.20
N THR A 122 2.08 -5.70 -9.32
CA THR A 122 2.91 -6.34 -8.29
C THR A 122 4.22 -5.59 -8.06
N ASP A 123 4.86 -5.16 -9.15
CA ASP A 123 6.08 -4.33 -9.12
C ASP A 123 5.89 -3.04 -8.32
N TRP A 124 4.69 -2.45 -8.38
CA TRP A 124 4.36 -1.27 -7.56
C TRP A 124 4.34 -1.60 -6.07
N ILE A 125 3.71 -2.71 -5.68
CA ILE A 125 3.63 -3.14 -4.28
C ILE A 125 5.03 -3.47 -3.75
N TYR A 126 5.79 -4.26 -4.51
CA TYR A 126 7.15 -4.65 -4.18
C TYR A 126 8.05 -3.43 -3.97
N THR A 127 8.10 -2.54 -4.96
CA THR A 127 8.91 -1.33 -4.87
C THR A 127 8.45 -0.42 -3.74
N TYR A 128 7.13 -0.25 -3.55
CA TYR A 128 6.58 0.59 -2.49
C TYR A 128 7.02 0.11 -1.10
N LEU A 129 6.93 -1.18 -0.80
CA LEU A 129 7.32 -1.72 0.51
C LEU A 129 8.83 -1.59 0.78
N ARG A 130 9.67 -1.62 -0.26
CA ARG A 130 11.13 -1.51 -0.11
C ARG A 130 11.65 -0.07 -0.12
N SER A 131 10.86 0.89 -0.58
CA SER A 131 11.29 2.27 -0.87
C SER A 131 10.99 3.30 0.22
N PHE A 132 10.81 2.86 1.47
CA PHE A 132 10.76 3.76 2.62
C PHE A 132 12.15 4.35 2.89
N TYR A 133 12.18 5.62 3.30
CA TYR A 133 13.39 6.34 3.68
C TYR A 133 13.10 7.34 4.79
N ASP A 134 14.11 7.67 5.58
CA ASP A 134 13.99 8.60 6.71
C ASP A 134 13.62 10.02 6.24
N ASP A 135 12.61 10.58 6.89
CA ASP A 135 12.11 11.93 6.66
C ASP A 135 11.44 12.43 7.93
N GLU A 136 12.21 13.13 8.77
CA GLU A 136 11.76 13.68 10.06
C GLU A 136 10.63 14.72 9.92
N SER A 137 10.37 15.22 8.71
CA SER A 137 9.23 16.11 8.47
C SER A 137 7.88 15.40 8.48
N ARG A 138 7.88 14.05 8.43
CA ARG A 138 6.68 13.21 8.42
C ARG A 138 6.34 12.71 9.82
N ILE A 139 5.05 12.43 10.05
CA ILE A 139 4.52 12.02 11.37
C ILE A 139 5.20 10.75 11.91
N PHE A 140 5.56 9.81 11.02
CA PHE A 140 6.23 8.56 11.39
C PHE A 140 7.73 8.57 11.12
N GLY A 141 8.32 9.73 10.85
CA GLY A 141 9.75 9.87 10.57
C GLY A 141 10.21 9.24 9.26
N VAL A 142 9.29 8.79 8.41
CA VAL A 142 9.59 8.15 7.12
C VAL A 142 8.70 8.66 5.99
N ASN A 143 9.22 8.60 4.77
CA ASN A 143 8.51 8.89 3.53
C ASN A 143 8.80 7.79 2.49
N ASN A 144 8.25 7.88 1.28
CA ASN A 144 8.36 6.81 0.30
C ASN A 144 8.64 7.34 -1.12
N LYS A 145 9.54 6.67 -1.85
CA LYS A 145 9.95 7.09 -3.21
C LYS A 145 8.86 6.83 -4.26
N VAL A 146 8.00 5.84 -4.05
CA VAL A 146 6.91 5.48 -4.97
C VAL A 146 5.66 6.33 -4.72
N LEU A 147 5.35 6.60 -3.45
CA LEU A 147 4.25 7.46 -3.05
C LEU A 147 4.76 8.53 -2.08
N THR A 148 5.14 9.69 -2.62
CA THR A 148 5.62 10.82 -1.80
C THR A 148 4.53 11.33 -0.87
N ASN A 149 4.93 11.75 0.33
CA ASN A 149 4.06 12.22 1.41
C ASN A 149 3.09 11.15 1.90
N VAL A 150 3.54 9.89 1.92
CA VAL A 150 2.74 8.79 2.44
C VAL A 150 2.40 8.99 3.91
N SER A 151 1.23 8.48 4.30
CA SER A 151 0.76 8.41 5.69
C SER A 151 1.07 7.08 6.36
N MET A 152 1.39 6.04 5.58
CA MET A 152 1.73 4.72 6.11
C MET A 152 3.13 4.79 6.76
N PRO A 153 3.31 4.25 7.98
CA PRO A 153 4.64 4.00 8.52
C PRO A 153 5.37 2.92 7.70
N ASP A 154 6.68 2.74 7.89
CA ASP A 154 7.36 1.56 7.36
C ASP A 154 6.91 0.34 8.18
N ALA A 155 5.93 -0.40 7.68
CA ALA A 155 5.36 -1.55 8.37
C ALA A 155 6.34 -2.74 8.47
N LEU A 156 7.38 -2.79 7.63
CA LEU A 156 8.35 -3.89 7.58
C LEU A 156 9.71 -3.52 8.17
N TRP A 157 9.83 -2.36 8.82
CA TRP A 157 11.11 -1.86 9.37
C TRP A 157 11.84 -2.89 10.23
N SER A 158 11.13 -3.56 11.15
CA SER A 158 11.72 -4.55 12.06
C SER A 158 12.16 -5.82 11.34
N LEU A 159 11.44 -6.21 10.28
CA LEU A 159 11.83 -7.33 9.44
C LEU A 159 13.12 -7.00 8.68
N ARG A 160 13.17 -5.79 8.08
CA ARG A 160 14.34 -5.27 7.37
C ARG A 160 15.57 -5.19 8.25
N GLU A 161 15.43 -4.71 9.49
CA GLU A 161 16.55 -4.64 10.44
C GLU A 161 17.04 -6.02 10.90
N SER A 162 16.17 -7.02 10.91
CA SER A 162 16.49 -8.37 11.38
C SER A 162 17.15 -9.26 10.33
N GLN A 163 17.21 -8.82 9.07
CA GLN A 163 17.64 -9.60 7.91
C GLN A 163 18.80 -8.92 7.20
N SER A 164 19.58 -9.68 6.44
CA SER A 164 20.46 -9.07 5.44
C SER A 164 19.64 -8.46 4.29
N GLU A 165 20.21 -7.50 3.57
CA GLU A 165 19.55 -6.86 2.41
C GLU A 165 19.07 -7.91 1.39
N ALA A 166 19.89 -8.94 1.13
CA ALA A 166 19.57 -10.02 0.19
C ALA A 166 18.51 -11.00 0.71
N GLU A 167 18.26 -11.09 2.01
CA GLU A 167 17.19 -11.91 2.58
C GLU A 167 15.86 -11.15 2.69
N PHE A 168 15.94 -9.83 2.80
CA PHE A 168 14.77 -8.95 2.78
C PHE A 168 14.23 -8.74 1.36
N ASP A 169 15.14 -8.69 0.37
CA ASP A 169 14.83 -8.53 -1.06
C ASP A 169 14.21 -9.78 -1.70
#